data_AF-A0A6J4T744-F1
#
_entry.id   AF-A0A6J4T744-F1
#
_cell.length_a   1.000
_cell.length_b   1.000
_cell.length_c   1.000
_cell.angle_alpha   90.00
_cell.angle_beta   90.00
_cell.angle_gamma   90.00
#
_symmetry.space_group_name_H-M   'P 1'
#
loop_
_entity.id
_entity.type
_entity.pdbx_description
1 polymer ?
#
loop_
_entity_poly.entity_id
_entity_poly.type
_entity_poly.pdbx_seq_one_letter_code
_entity_poly.pdbx_strand_id
1 'polypeptide(L)' 'MRRFTRLTNACSKELDNHIHALALYFAFYNFFRVHKTLRKSPAMATGVTDRHWSLEDIVAPIDVDAPALKPRGPYKKRLA' A
#
# COMPACT_ATOMS: atom_id res chain seq x y z
N MET A 1 -12.51 2.99 -4.08
CA MET A 1 -11.12 2.70 -4.47
C MET A 1 -11.10 2.28 -5.94
N ARG A 2 -10.48 3.05 -6.84
CA ARG A 2 -10.59 2.84 -8.31
C ARG A 2 -9.83 1.60 -8.82
N ARG A 3 -8.98 0.99 -7.97
CA ARG A 3 -8.21 -0.22 -8.27
C ARG A 3 -9.05 -1.47 -8.55
N PHE A 4 -10.30 -1.54 -8.05
CA PHE A 4 -11.20 -2.66 -8.28
C PHE A 4 -11.99 -2.57 -9.59
N THR A 5 -11.96 -1.41 -10.28
CA THR A 5 -12.67 -1.24 -11.55
C THR A 5 -11.82 -1.71 -12.73
N ARG A 6 -12.37 -2.59 -13.57
CA ARG A 6 -11.74 -3.04 -14.82
C ARG A 6 -11.68 -1.91 -15.85
N LEU A 7 -10.80 -2.04 -16.85
CA LEU A 7 -10.64 -1.10 -17.96
C LEU A 7 -10.27 0.33 -17.51
N THR A 8 -9.49 0.46 -16.44
CA THR A 8 -8.95 1.74 -15.98
C THR A 8 -7.44 1.63 -15.76
N ASN A 9 -6.73 2.75 -15.90
CA ASN A 9 -5.28 2.84 -15.65
C ASN A 9 -4.91 2.56 -14.18
N ALA A 10 -5.89 2.53 -13.28
CA ALA A 10 -5.68 2.18 -11.88
C ALA A 10 -5.65 0.66 -11.65
N CYS A 11 -6.07 -0.16 -12.62
CA CYS A 11 -6.09 -1.61 -12.50
C CYS A 11 -4.73 -2.21 -12.88
N SER A 12 -4.20 -3.07 -12.01
CA SER A 12 -3.02 -3.89 -12.31
C SER A 12 -3.46 -5.20 -12.96
N LYS A 13 -2.72 -5.67 -13.97
CA LYS A 13 -2.89 -7.01 -14.53
C LYS A 13 -2.27 -8.09 -13.66
N GLU A 14 -1.21 -7.75 -12.93
CA GLU A 14 -0.56 -8.66 -11.97
C GLU A 14 -1.24 -8.57 -10.61
N LEU A 15 -1.51 -9.73 -10.01
CA LEU A 15 -2.21 -9.86 -8.74
C LEU A 15 -1.39 -9.29 -7.57
N ASP A 16 -0.09 -9.56 -7.52
CA ASP A 16 0.78 -9.11 -6.42
C ASP A 16 0.77 -7.58 -6.30
N ASN A 17 0.92 -6.91 -7.44
CA ASN A 17 0.80 -5.44 -7.53
C ASN A 17 -0.57 -4.93 -7.09
N HIS A 18 -1.64 -5.73 -7.26
CA HIS A 18 -2.96 -5.39 -6.72
C HIS A 18 -2.97 -5.48 -5.20
N ILE A 19 -2.50 -6.61 -4.65
CA ILE A 19 -2.42 -6.87 -3.20
C ILE A 19 -1.60 -5.80 -2.49
N HIS A 20 -0.41 -5.45 -3.00
CA HIS A 20 0.45 -4.45 -2.37
C HIS A 20 -0.23 -3.09 -2.21
N ALA A 21 -0.96 -2.63 -3.22
CA ALA A 21 -1.66 -1.35 -3.11
C ALA A 21 -2.88 -1.40 -2.20
N LEU A 22 -3.56 -2.55 -2.12
CA LEU A 22 -4.63 -2.75 -1.13
C LEU A 22 -4.06 -2.68 0.28
N ALA A 23 -2.94 -3.37 0.53
CA ALA A 23 -2.26 -3.35 1.82
C ALA A 23 -1.93 -1.92 2.25
N LEU A 24 -1.31 -1.13 1.36
CA LEU A 24 -1.00 0.28 1.62
C LEU A 24 -2.27 1.12 1.91
N TYR A 25 -3.34 0.92 1.15
CA TYR A 25 -4.58 1.66 1.37
C TYR A 25 -5.24 1.33 2.71
N PHE A 26 -5.36 0.05 3.05
CA PHE A 26 -5.97 -0.37 4.31
C PHE A 26 -5.11 0.04 5.50
N ALA A 27 -3.79 -0.03 5.37
CA ALA A 27 -2.88 0.48 6.37
C ALA A 27 -3.12 1.99 6.61
N PHE A 28 -3.10 2.80 5.55
CA PHE A 28 -3.40 4.23 5.64
C PHE A 28 -4.76 4.52 6.27
N TYR A 29 -5.81 3.84 5.82
CA TYR A 29 -7.18 4.13 6.28
C TYR A 29 -7.39 3.75 7.75
N ASN A 30 -6.80 2.64 8.20
CA ASN A 30 -7.03 2.11 9.54
C ASN A 30 -6.08 2.71 10.59
N PHE A 31 -4.81 2.96 10.24
CA PHE A 31 -3.79 3.34 11.23
C PHE A 31 -3.41 4.83 11.18
N PHE A 32 -3.45 5.47 10.01
CA PHE A 32 -2.93 6.83 9.80
C PHE A 32 -4.04 7.86 9.75
N ARG A 33 -5.15 7.54 9.07
CA ARG A 33 -6.21 8.51 8.85
C ARG A 33 -6.99 8.70 10.14
N VAL A 34 -6.95 9.92 10.68
CA VAL A 34 -7.84 10.31 11.77
C VAL A 34 -9.28 10.38 11.23
N HIS A 35 -10.17 9.59 11.80
CA HIS A 35 -11.57 9.60 11.40
C HIS A 35 -12.28 10.84 11.96
N LYS A 36 -13.05 11.53 11.12
CA LYS A 36 -13.68 12.83 11.48
C LYS A 36 -14.56 12.73 12.73
N THR A 37 -15.33 11.65 12.87
CA THR A 37 -16.25 11.46 14.02
C THR A 37 -15.56 10.87 15.24
N LEU A 38 -14.64 9.91 15.06
CA LEU A 38 -13.96 9.23 16.16
C LEU A 38 -12.84 10.07 16.77
N ARG A 39 -12.38 11.11 16.06
CA ARG A 39 -11.22 11.96 16.42
C ARG A 39 -9.91 11.18 16.63
N LYS A 40 -9.90 9.91 16.24
CA LYS A 40 -8.82 8.93 16.36
C LYS A 40 -8.81 8.07 15.09
N SER A 41 -7.72 7.36 14.83
CA SER A 41 -7.69 6.36 13.76
C SER A 41 -8.59 5.17 14.11
N PRO A 42 -9.18 4.49 13.10
CA PRO A 42 -10.01 3.31 13.35
C PRO A 42 -9.33 2.24 14.20
N ALA A 43 -8.05 1.95 13.97
CA ALA A 43 -7.29 0.96 14.73
C ALA A 43 -7.15 1.32 16.21
N MET A 44 -7.04 2.62 16.55
CA MET A 44 -7.06 3.07 17.93
C MET A 44 -8.45 2.97 18.56
N ALA A 45 -9.50 3.25 17.80
CA ALA A 45 -10.87 3.15 18.31
C ALA A 45 -11.25 1.70 18.66
N THR A 46 -10.67 0.72 17.95
CA THR A 46 -10.88 -0.71 18.20
C THR A 46 -9.85 -1.31 19.17
N GLY A 47 -8.91 -0.53 19.70
CA GLY A 47 -7.88 -1.01 20.63
C GLY A 47 -6.82 -1.93 20.02
N VAL A 48 -6.65 -1.90 18.68
CA VAL A 48 -5.58 -2.68 18.00
C VAL A 48 -4.23 -2.03 18.26
N THR A 49 -4.20 -0.72 18.44
CA THR A 49 -2.99 0.05 18.70
C THR A 49 -3.30 1.21 19.63
N ASP A 50 -2.38 1.57 20.51
CA ASP A 50 -2.53 2.75 21.37
C ASP A 50 -1.86 4.01 20.81
N ARG A 51 -1.10 3.85 19.72
CA ARG A 51 -0.36 4.93 19.06
C ARG A 51 -0.88 5.21 17.66
N HIS A 52 -0.67 6.45 17.22
CA HIS A 52 -0.85 6.84 15.82
C HIS A 52 0.36 6.39 14.99
N TRP A 53 0.12 5.91 13.77
CA TRP A 53 1.18 5.39 12.89
C TRP A 53 1.60 6.44 11.86
N SER A 54 2.90 6.49 11.56
CA SER A 54 3.50 7.30 10.50
C SER A 54 3.91 6.44 9.31
N LEU A 55 4.32 7.08 8.20
CA LEU A 55 4.73 6.36 7.00
C LEU A 55 6.05 5.63 7.24
N GLU A 56 6.92 6.16 8.09
CA GLU A 56 8.17 5.50 8.47
C GLU A 56 7.91 4.15 9.16
N ASP A 57 6.84 4.02 9.95
CA ASP A 57 6.49 2.75 10.61
C ASP A 57 6.25 1.60 9.62
N ILE A 58 5.88 1.91 8.38
CA ILE A 58 5.68 0.93 7.31
C ILE A 58 6.92 0.81 6.41
N VAL A 59 7.54 1.93 6.07
CA VAL A 59 8.65 1.95 5.12
C VAL A 59 9.91 1.35 5.73
N ALA A 60 10.21 1.60 7.01
CA ALA A 60 11.44 1.09 7.62
C ALA A 60 11.54 -0.44 7.61
N PRO A 61 10.49 -1.22 7.97
CA PRO A 61 10.52 -2.67 7.81
C PRO A 61 10.66 -3.12 6.34
N ILE A 62 9.99 -2.43 5.40
CA ILE A 62 10.08 -2.77 3.97
C ILE A 62 11.49 -2.58 3.45
N ASP A 63 12.17 -1.51 3.85
CA ASP A 63 13.54 -1.22 3.41
C ASP A 63 14.55 -2.22 4.00
N VAL A 64 14.32 -2.71 5.21
CA VAL A 64 15.13 -3.79 5.83
C VAL A 64 14.99 -5.10 5.03
N ASP A 65 13.78 -5.42 4.58
CA ASP A 65 13.49 -6.65 3.82
C ASP A 65 13.71 -6.49 2.30
N ALA A 66 14.04 -5.29 1.83
CA ALA A 66 14.14 -5.01 0.40
C ALA A 66 15.32 -5.76 -0.25
N PRO A 67 15.11 -6.49 -1.35
CA PRO A 67 16.20 -7.10 -2.09
C PRO A 67 17.09 -6.02 -2.71
N ALA A 68 18.39 -6.31 -2.85
CA ALA A 68 19.34 -5.41 -3.49
C ALA A 68 18.84 -4.96 -4.88
N LEU A 69 18.85 -3.65 -5.12
CA LEU A 69 18.41 -3.05 -6.39
C LEU A 69 19.23 -3.62 -7.55
N LYS A 70 18.56 -4.23 -8.51
CA LYS A 70 19.19 -4.70 -9.75
C LYS A 70 19.02 -3.66 -10.85
N PRO A 71 20.03 -3.44 -11.71
CA PRO A 71 19.85 -2.60 -12.90
C PRO A 71 18.70 -3.15 -13.75
N ARG A 72 17.86 -2.25 -14.26
CA ARG A 72 16.71 -2.61 -15.08
C ARG A 72 17.18 -3.36 -16.33
N GLY A 73 16.60 -4.53 -16.58
CA GLY A 73 16.85 -5.31 -17.79
C GLY A 73 16.32 -4.63 -19.07
N PRO A 74 16.81 -5.03 -20.26
CA PRO A 74 16.36 -4.48 -21.54
C PRO A 74 14.85 -4.69 -21.76
N TYR A 75 14.19 -3.72 -22.41
CA TYR A 75 12.77 -3.80 -22.72
C TYR A 75 12.49 -4.92 -23.75
N LYS A 76 11.51 -5.78 -23.46
CA LYS A 76 11.08 -6.83 -24.40
C LYS A 76 10.44 -6.17 -25.64
N LYS A 77 11.12 -6.25 -26.79
CA LYS A 77 10.55 -5.82 -28.07
C LYS A 77 9.39 -6.75 -28.43
N ARG A 78 8.25 -6.19 -28.83
CA ARG A 78 7.13 -6.96 -29.37
C ARG A 78 7.56 -7.45 -30.76
N LEU A 79 7.60 -8.76 -30.97
CA LEU A 79 7.83 -9.32 -32.31
C LEU A 79 6.67 -8.88 -33.21
N ALA A 80 7.01 -8.50 -34.45
CA ALA A 80 6.08 -8.02 -35.46
C ALA A 80 5.10 -9.12 -35.87
#